data_AF-A0A2E5P1C4-F1
#
_entry.id   AF-A0A2E5P1C4-F1
#
_cell.length_a   1.000
_cell.length_b   1.000
_cell.length_c   1.000
_cell.angle_alpha   90.00
_cell.angle_beta   90.00
_cell.angle_gamma   90.00
#
_symmetry.space_group_name_H-M   'P 1'
#
loop_
_entity.id
_entity.type
_entity.pdbx_description
1 polymer ?
#
loop_
_entity_poly.entity_id
_entity_poly.type
_entity_poly.pdbx_seq_one_letter_code
_entity_poly.pdbx_strand_id
1 'polypeptide(L)'
;MVKIDDDTQKALLLFNRRTEAAEAAKAAERNLAKAVKAKDEAAAALKRAQDSGGGAESVAEAEAEWRTAVDAWQRVRDGEEPAEDTTDETPDTDEDTPAEDTTDETPDTDEDTPAEDTTDETPDTDEEE
;
A
#
# COMPACT_ATOMS: atom_id res chain seq x y z
N MET A 1 -7.69 49.41 19.19
CA MET A 1 -7.39 48.57 18.02
C MET A 1 -5.97 48.05 18.19
N VAL A 2 -5.80 46.77 18.55
CA VAL A 2 -4.46 46.18 18.68
C VAL A 2 -3.86 46.13 17.27
N LYS A 3 -2.79 46.89 17.03
CA LYS A 3 -2.06 46.83 15.77
C LYS A 3 -1.23 45.56 15.83
N ILE A 4 -1.43 44.66 14.87
CA ILE A 4 -0.57 43.49 14.71
C ILE A 4 0.81 44.01 14.31
N ASP A 5 1.83 43.68 15.09
CA ASP A 5 3.22 44.02 14.77
C ASP A 5 3.65 43.34 13.46
N ASP A 6 4.50 43.99 12.67
CA ASP A 6 4.94 43.51 11.34
C ASP A 6 5.55 42.10 11.39
N ASP A 7 6.21 41.75 12.49
CA ASP A 7 6.78 40.40 12.68
C ASP A 7 5.70 39.34 12.90
N THR A 8 4.58 39.70 13.51
CA THR A 8 3.41 38.81 13.63
C THR A 8 2.74 38.62 12.27
N GLN A 9 2.64 39.66 11.45
CA GLN A 9 2.14 39.53 10.06
C GLN A 9 3.04 38.60 9.22
N LYS A 10 4.36 38.78 9.30
CA LYS A 10 5.31 37.90 8.60
C LYS A 10 5.21 36.44 9.08
N ALA A 11 5.09 36.23 10.39
CA ALA A 11 4.93 34.89 10.96
C ALA A 11 3.64 34.21 10.44
N LEU A 12 2.53 34.93 10.37
CA LEU A 12 1.27 34.42 9.83
C LEU A 12 1.36 34.08 8.33
N LEU A 13 2.02 34.92 7.53
CA LEU A 13 2.23 34.65 6.11
C LEU A 13 3.09 33.40 5.86
N LEU A 14 4.17 33.23 6.63
CA LEU A 14 5.02 32.04 6.55
C LEU A 14 4.29 30.79 7.00
N PHE A 15 3.50 30.89 8.07
CA PHE A 15 2.66 29.78 8.54
C PHE A 15 1.67 29.36 7.46
N ASN A 16 0.87 30.29 6.92
CA ASN A 16 -0.11 30.01 5.88
C ASN A 16 0.52 29.36 4.65
N ARG A 17 1.66 29.87 4.20
CA ARG A 17 2.39 29.27 3.07
C ARG A 17 2.83 27.83 3.37
N ARG A 18 3.23 27.54 4.60
CA ARG A 18 3.63 26.20 5.02
C ARG A 18 2.42 25.28 5.15
N THR A 19 1.30 25.75 5.70
CA THR A 19 0.06 24.96 5.76
C THR A 19 -0.47 24.66 4.38
N GLU A 20 -0.47 25.63 3.46
CA GLU A 20 -0.86 25.43 2.06
C GLU A 20 0.04 24.39 1.36
N ALA A 21 1.36 24.49 1.54
CA ALA A 21 2.29 23.49 1.00
C ALA A 21 2.10 22.09 1.62
N ALA A 22 1.75 22.01 2.90
CA ALA A 22 1.50 20.74 3.59
C ALA A 22 0.17 20.11 3.15
N GLU A 23 -0.88 20.91 2.98
CA GLU A 23 -2.16 20.45 2.44
C GLU A 23 -2.04 20.02 0.98
N ALA A 24 -1.30 20.77 0.16
CA ALA A 24 -1.00 20.39 -1.23
C ALA A 24 -0.21 19.07 -1.31
N ALA A 25 0.77 18.86 -0.42
CA ALA A 25 1.49 17.59 -0.34
C ALA A 25 0.56 16.44 0.08
N LYS A 26 -0.28 16.63 1.10
CA LYS A 26 -1.24 15.63 1.55
C LYS A 26 -2.33 15.35 0.51
N ALA A 27 -2.72 16.34 -0.29
CA ALA A 27 -3.64 16.16 -1.41
C ALA A 27 -2.97 15.36 -2.53
N ALA A 28 -1.72 15.66 -2.87
CA ALA A 28 -0.94 14.90 -3.85
C ALA A 28 -0.75 13.43 -3.44
N GLU A 29 -0.44 13.16 -2.17
CA GLU A 29 -0.35 11.80 -1.63
C GLU A 29 -1.69 11.05 -1.75
N ARG A 30 -2.80 11.69 -1.38
CA ARG A 30 -4.15 11.11 -1.52
C ARG A 30 -4.52 10.85 -2.98
N ASN A 31 -4.22 11.78 -3.88
CA ASN A 31 -4.48 11.62 -5.31
C ASN A 31 -3.65 10.49 -5.91
N LEU A 32 -2.40 10.34 -5.50
CA LEU A 32 -1.54 9.23 -5.92
C LEU A 32 -2.12 7.89 -5.43
N ALA A 33 -2.54 7.80 -4.18
CA ALA A 33 -3.16 6.59 -3.63
C ALA A 33 -4.43 6.19 -4.40
N LYS A 34 -5.32 7.16 -4.68
CA LYS A 34 -6.53 6.94 -5.49
C LYS A 34 -6.18 6.46 -6.91
N ALA A 35 -5.19 7.07 -7.56
CA ALA A 35 -4.78 6.69 -8.90
C ALA A 35 -4.12 5.30 -8.97
N VAL A 36 -3.35 4.92 -7.93
CA VAL A 36 -2.81 3.55 -7.81
C VAL A 36 -3.94 2.54 -7.69
N LYS A 37 -4.91 2.80 -6.81
CA LYS A 37 -6.09 1.94 -6.63
C LYS A 37 -6.87 1.78 -7.94
N ALA A 38 -7.16 2.87 -8.65
CA ALA A 38 -7.87 2.83 -9.92
C ALA A 38 -7.13 2.03 -11.00
N LYS A 39 -5.80 2.18 -11.09
CA LYS A 39 -4.96 1.38 -11.98
C LYS A 39 -5.02 -0.12 -11.64
N ASP A 40 -4.91 -0.46 -10.36
CA ASP A 40 -4.90 -1.85 -9.91
C ASP A 40 -6.29 -2.52 -10.10
N GLU A 41 -7.37 -1.77 -9.88
CA GLU A 41 -8.73 -2.21 -10.18
C GLU A 41 -8.95 -2.45 -11.68
N ALA A 42 -8.50 -1.53 -12.54
CA ALA A 42 -8.56 -1.70 -13.99
C ALA A 42 -7.70 -2.88 -14.47
N ALA A 43 -6.54 -3.11 -13.85
CA ALA A 43 -5.71 -4.28 -14.14
C ALA A 43 -6.41 -5.59 -13.74
N ALA A 44 -7.08 -5.60 -12.59
CA ALA A 44 -7.87 -6.75 -12.15
C ALA A 44 -9.10 -6.99 -13.06
N ALA A 45 -9.73 -5.93 -13.57
CA ALA A 45 -10.82 -6.04 -14.54
C ALA A 45 -10.34 -6.62 -15.88
N LEU A 46 -9.20 -6.14 -16.40
CA LEU A 46 -8.56 -6.69 -17.59
C LEU A 46 -8.24 -8.17 -17.42
N LYS A 47 -7.65 -8.55 -16.28
CA LYS A 47 -7.35 -9.95 -15.97
C LYS A 47 -8.62 -10.80 -15.92
N ARG A 48 -9.70 -10.32 -15.28
CA ARG A 48 -10.99 -11.04 -15.27
C ARG A 48 -11.59 -11.18 -16.66
N ALA A 49 -11.50 -10.15 -17.52
CA ALA A 49 -11.99 -10.21 -18.90
C ALA A 49 -11.23 -11.28 -19.71
N GLN A 50 -9.92 -11.40 -19.51
CA GLN A 50 -9.08 -12.43 -20.13
C GLN A 50 -9.39 -13.84 -19.59
N ASP A 51 -9.45 -13.99 -18.26
CA ASP A 51 -9.63 -15.28 -17.59
C ASP A 51 -11.06 -15.86 -17.79
N SER A 52 -12.07 -15.00 -17.96
CA SER A 52 -13.46 -15.40 -18.23
C SER A 52 -13.71 -15.82 -19.68
N GLY A 53 -12.72 -15.69 -20.56
CA GLY A 53 -12.90 -15.93 -21.99
C GLY A 53 -13.85 -14.93 -22.66
N GLY A 54 -13.99 -13.73 -22.08
CA GLY A 54 -14.70 -12.62 -22.70
C GLY A 54 -14.13 -12.38 -24.10
N GLY A 55 -15.01 -12.18 -25.09
CA GLY A 55 -14.59 -12.02 -26.47
C GLY A 55 -13.55 -10.91 -26.64
N ALA A 56 -12.82 -10.91 -27.76
CA ALA A 56 -11.75 -9.96 -28.04
C ALA A 56 -12.16 -8.48 -27.81
N GLU A 57 -13.45 -8.18 -27.98
CA GLU A 57 -14.04 -6.86 -27.75
C GLU A 57 -14.06 -6.47 -26.25
N SER A 58 -14.43 -7.38 -25.35
CA SER A 58 -14.44 -7.14 -23.89
C SER A 58 -13.03 -7.00 -23.32
N VAL A 59 -12.06 -7.74 -23.87
CA VAL A 59 -10.65 -7.58 -23.49
C VAL A 59 -10.11 -6.24 -24.00
N ALA A 60 -10.46 -5.83 -25.22
CA ALA A 60 -10.04 -4.54 -25.79
C ALA A 60 -10.61 -3.34 -25.03
N GLU A 61 -11.87 -3.42 -24.60
CA GLU A 61 -12.51 -2.39 -23.77
C GLU A 61 -11.83 -2.28 -22.40
N ALA A 62 -11.62 -3.41 -21.72
CA ALA A 62 -10.91 -3.43 -20.43
C ALA A 62 -9.44 -2.97 -20.55
N GLU A 63 -8.79 -3.23 -21.69
CA GLU A 63 -7.43 -2.79 -21.96
C GLU A 63 -7.35 -1.28 -22.24
N ALA A 64 -8.36 -0.72 -22.89
CA ALA A 64 -8.50 0.72 -23.07
C ALA A 64 -8.71 1.44 -21.72
N GLU A 65 -9.57 0.88 -20.87
CA GLU A 65 -9.80 1.35 -19.50
C GLU A 65 -8.50 1.30 -18.67
N TRP A 66 -7.78 0.17 -18.71
CA TRP A 66 -6.50 0.02 -18.02
C TRP A 66 -5.44 1.01 -18.50
N ARG A 67 -5.32 1.23 -19.82
CA ARG A 67 -4.39 2.24 -20.35
C ARG A 67 -4.74 3.65 -19.89
N THR A 68 -6.02 3.99 -19.86
CA THR A 68 -6.50 5.29 -19.39
C THR A 68 -6.18 5.48 -17.91
N ALA A 69 -6.40 4.46 -17.07
CA ALA A 69 -6.07 4.49 -15.66
C ALA A 69 -4.55 4.60 -15.40
N VAL A 70 -3.72 3.89 -16.19
CA VAL A 70 -2.25 3.99 -16.11
C VAL A 70 -1.76 5.38 -16.50
N ASP A 71 -2.33 5.96 -17.56
CA ASP A 71 -1.98 7.29 -18.05
C ASP A 71 -2.39 8.38 -17.03
N ALA A 72 -3.58 8.26 -16.43
CA ALA A 72 -4.00 9.12 -15.33
C ALA A 72 -3.08 9.01 -14.10
N TRP A 73 -2.67 7.79 -13.72
CA TRP A 73 -1.71 7.59 -12.63
C TRP A 73 -0.33 8.19 -12.93
N GLN A 74 0.17 8.08 -14.17
CA GLN A 74 1.44 8.70 -14.56
C GLN A 74 1.38 10.22 -14.43
N ARG A 75 0.30 10.85 -14.87
CA ARG A 75 0.10 12.30 -14.70
C ARG A 75 0.15 12.73 -13.24
N VAL A 76 -0.61 12.06 -12.38
CA VAL A 76 -0.63 12.36 -10.93
C VAL A 76 0.75 12.14 -10.30
N ARG A 77 1.46 11.07 -10.68
CA ARG A 77 2.82 10.80 -10.20
C ARG A 77 3.82 11.85 -10.68
N ASP A 78 3.67 12.34 -11.91
CA ASP A 78 4.54 13.35 -12.50
C ASP A 78 4.24 14.77 -11.96
N GLY A 79 3.27 14.89 -11.05
CA GLY A 79 2.90 16.13 -10.36
C GLY A 79 1.87 16.96 -11.12
N GLU A 80 1.26 16.42 -12.16
CA GLU A 80 0.09 17.02 -12.80
C GLU A 80 -1.11 16.84 -11.85
N GLU A 81 -1.79 17.95 -11.57
CA GLU A 81 -3.02 17.90 -10.79
C GLU A 81 -4.05 17.06 -11.55
N PRO A 82 -4.69 16.06 -10.92
CA PRO A 82 -5.72 15.28 -11.60
C PRO A 82 -6.77 16.26 -12.13
N ALA A 83 -7.24 16.04 -13.37
CA ALA A 83 -8.25 16.88 -13.98
C ALA A 83 -9.38 17.09 -12.97
N GLU A 84 -9.60 18.34 -12.57
CA GLU A 84 -10.28 18.67 -11.32
C GLU A 84 -11.61 17.92 -11.14
N ASP A 85 -11.58 16.86 -10.36
CA ASP A 85 -12.77 16.37 -9.69
C ASP A 85 -13.07 17.35 -8.56
N THR A 86 -13.80 18.40 -8.91
CA THR A 86 -14.50 19.31 -7.97
C THR A 86 -15.63 18.60 -7.22
N THR A 87 -15.56 17.28 -7.06
CA THR A 87 -16.55 16.45 -6.37
C THR A 87 -15.84 15.21 -5.83
N ASP A 88 -15.10 15.35 -4.72
CA ASP A 88 -15.31 14.50 -3.55
C ASP A 88 -14.50 15.04 -2.36
N GLU A 89 -15.04 16.08 -1.73
CA GLU A 89 -14.79 16.34 -0.30
C GLU A 89 -15.66 15.38 0.52
N THR A 90 -15.63 14.07 0.24
CA THR A 90 -15.94 13.13 1.30
C THR A 90 -14.70 13.08 2.18
N PRO A 91 -14.82 13.38 3.49
CA PRO A 91 -13.85 12.89 4.44
C PRO A 91 -14.02 11.37 4.42
N ASP A 92 -13.25 10.70 3.56
CA ASP A 92 -13.10 9.26 3.65
C ASP A 92 -12.57 9.00 5.06
N THR A 93 -13.49 8.52 5.90
CA THR A 93 -13.24 8.04 7.24
C THR A 93 -12.60 6.67 7.09
N ASP A 94 -11.45 6.62 6.41
CA ASP A 94 -10.50 5.54 6.61
C ASP A 94 -9.82 5.87 7.93
N GLU A 95 -10.55 5.52 8.98
CA GLU A 95 -10.05 5.23 10.30
C GLU A 95 -8.90 4.26 10.12
N ASP A 96 -7.70 4.82 9.95
CA ASP A 96 -6.42 4.17 10.20
C ASP A 96 -6.44 3.75 11.68
N THR A 97 -7.17 2.69 11.95
CA THR A 97 -6.91 1.86 13.11
C THR A 97 -5.70 1.05 12.70
N PRO A 98 -4.49 1.36 13.19
CA PRO A 98 -3.48 0.32 13.24
C PRO A 98 -4.13 -0.79 14.05
N ALA A 99 -4.41 -1.92 13.40
CA ALA A 99 -4.61 -3.15 14.12
C ALA A 99 -3.32 -3.34 14.93
N GLU A 100 -3.35 -2.92 16.19
CA GLU A 100 -2.36 -3.33 17.18
C GLU A 100 -2.48 -4.85 17.26
N ASP A 101 -1.70 -5.52 16.43
CA ASP A 101 -1.37 -6.93 16.55
C ASP A 101 -0.52 -7.07 17.82
N THR A 102 -1.22 -6.97 18.96
CA THR A 102 -0.75 -7.38 20.27
C THR A 102 -1.43 -8.72 20.56
N THR A 103 -1.05 -9.75 19.80
CA THR A 103 -1.30 -11.13 20.22
C THR A 103 0.03 -11.85 20.31
N ASP A 104 0.55 -11.79 21.53
CA ASP A 104 1.17 -12.88 22.26
C ASP A 104 2.40 -13.56 21.64
N GLU A 105 3.52 -13.11 22.19
CA GLU A 105 4.81 -13.78 22.25
C GLU A 105 4.69 -15.28 22.62
N THR A 106 5.57 -16.09 22.01
CA THR A 106 5.98 -17.47 22.34
C THR A 106 5.14 -18.67 21.85
N PRO A 107 5.62 -19.40 20.83
CA PRO A 107 5.49 -20.84 20.80
C PRO A 107 6.56 -21.44 21.73
N ASP A 108 6.18 -21.77 22.96
CA ASP A 108 6.94 -22.71 23.79
C ASP A 108 6.91 -24.06 23.06
N THR A 109 7.98 -24.32 22.32
CA THR A 109 8.17 -25.56 21.57
C THR A 109 8.61 -26.60 22.59
N ASP A 110 7.71 -27.55 22.83
CA ASP A 110 7.94 -28.87 23.43
C ASP A 110 9.39 -29.36 23.18
N GLU A 111 10.25 -29.16 24.17
CA GLU A 111 11.58 -29.78 24.23
C GLU A 111 11.39 -31.23 24.71
N ASP A 112 10.89 -32.09 23.83
CA ASP A 112 10.87 -33.53 24.05
C ASP A 112 12.31 -34.05 23.89
N THR A 113 13.01 -34.12 25.03
CA THR A 113 14.32 -34.78 25.17
C THR A 113 14.26 -36.21 24.65
N PRO A 114 15.09 -36.62 23.67
CA PRO A 114 15.32 -38.04 23.45
C PRO A 114 16.16 -38.55 24.62
N ALA A 115 15.52 -39.34 25.49
CA ALA A 115 16.21 -40.14 26.49
C ALA A 115 17.23 -41.04 25.81
N GLU A 116 18.50 -40.87 26.18
CA GLU A 116 19.55 -41.86 25.94
C GLU A 116 19.12 -43.17 26.62
N ASP A 117 18.72 -44.16 25.83
CA ASP A 117 18.69 -45.56 26.27
C ASP A 117 19.75 -46.33 25.49
N THR A 118 20.87 -46.50 26.18
CA THR A 118 21.95 -47.41 25.88
C THR A 118 21.46 -48.86 25.94
N THR A 119 21.32 -49.53 24.79
CA THR A 119 21.28 -51.00 24.69
C THR A 119 21.84 -51.36 23.30
N ASP A 120 23.14 -51.63 23.20
CA ASP A 120 23.78 -52.95 23.33
C ASP A 120 23.68 -53.81 22.04
N GLU A 121 24.84 -54.34 21.66
CA GLU A 121 25.05 -55.50 20.78
C GLU A 121 24.96 -55.31 19.25
N THR A 122 26.11 -55.04 18.62
CA THR A 122 26.49 -55.80 17.42
C THR A 122 27.90 -56.36 17.61
N PRO A 123 28.08 -57.70 17.53
CA PRO A 123 29.39 -58.33 17.61
C PRO A 123 30.14 -58.19 16.28
N ASP A 124 31.46 -58.08 16.42
CA ASP A 124 32.58 -58.69 15.68
C ASP A 124 32.38 -59.22 14.23
N THR A 125 33.51 -59.31 13.51
CA THR A 125 33.77 -59.97 12.20
C THR A 125 33.36 -59.12 10.97
N ASP A 126 34.17 -58.86 9.94
CA ASP A 126 35.40 -59.51 9.48
C ASP A 126 36.11 -58.66 8.42
N GLU A 127 37.43 -58.87 8.38
CA GLU A 127 38.42 -58.77 7.30
C GLU A 127 38.09 -58.32 5.85
N GLU A 128 39.05 -57.54 5.33
CA GLU A 128 39.76 -57.62 4.02
C GLU A 128 38.97 -57.53 2.69
N GLU A 129 39.23 -56.48 1.90
CA GLU A 129 40.13 -56.49 0.70
C GLU A 129 40.26 -55.09 0.07
#